data_AF-A0A925XB14-F1
#
_entry.id   AF-A0A925XB14-F1
#
_cell.length_a   1.000
_cell.length_b   1.000
_cell.length_c   1.000
_cell.angle_alpha   90.00
_cell.angle_beta   90.00
_cell.angle_gamma   90.00
#
_symmetry.space_group_name_H-M   'P 1'
#
loop_
_entity.id
_entity.type
_entity.pdbx_description
1 polymer ?
#
loop_
_entity_poly.entity_id
_entity_poly.type
_entity_poly.pdbx_seq_one_letter_code
_entity_poly.pdbx_strand_id
1 'polypeptide(L)' 'FEVAKIKNAMQQLPEGYKMVLSLYLFEGYDHTEIAEILEISENTSKTQYLRAKRKLLEILKKV' A
#
# COMPACT_ATOMS: atom_id res chain seq x y z
N PHE A 1 -3.96 -11.37 -12.81
CA PHE A 1 -4.81 -10.17 -12.91
C PHE A 1 -4.27 -9.28 -14.01
N GLU A 2 -5.12 -8.69 -14.84
CA GLU A 2 -4.68 -7.69 -15.81
C GLU A 2 -4.11 -6.45 -15.11
N VAL A 3 -3.07 -5.84 -15.69
CA VAL A 3 -2.39 -4.67 -15.10
C VAL A 3 -3.36 -3.51 -14.89
N ALA A 4 -4.29 -3.28 -15.83
CA ALA A 4 -5.33 -2.27 -15.70
C ALA A 4 -6.22 -2.49 -14.48
N LYS A 5 -6.61 -3.75 -14.20
CA LYS A 5 -7.42 -4.12 -13.03
C LYS A 5 -6.67 -3.84 -11.71
N ILE A 6 -5.36 -4.14 -11.66
CA ILE A 6 -4.53 -3.83 -10.49
C ILE A 6 -4.42 -2.32 -10.28
N LYS A 7 -4.17 -1.53 -11.35
CA LYS A 7 -4.10 -0.07 -11.26
C LYS A 7 -5.41 0.55 -10.73
N ASN A 8 -6.55 0.09 -11.23
CA ASN A 8 -7.86 0.55 -10.76
C ASN A 8 -8.12 0.17 -9.30
N ALA A 9 -7.68 -1.03 -8.87
CA ALA A 9 -7.80 -1.44 -7.48
C ALA A 9 -6.88 -0.64 -6.54
N MET A 10 -5.66 -0.32 -6.99
CA MET A 10 -4.72 0.55 -6.27
C MET A 10 -5.30 1.95 -6.05
N GLN A 11 -6.01 2.51 -7.04
CA GLN A 11 -6.63 3.83 -6.92
C GLN A 11 -7.70 3.90 -5.83
N GLN A 12 -8.38 2.79 -5.53
CA GLN A 12 -9.43 2.68 -4.51
C GLN A 12 -8.87 2.49 -3.07
N LEU A 13 -7.56 2.32 -2.92
CA LEU A 13 -6.94 2.27 -1.60
C LEU A 13 -6.96 3.66 -0.94
N PRO A 14 -7.17 3.72 0.39
CA PRO A 14 -6.89 4.93 1.17
C PRO A 14 -5.47 5.46 0.89
N GLU A 15 -5.30 6.76 0.98
CA GLU A 15 -4.05 7.44 0.59
C GLU A 15 -2.81 6.87 1.30
N GLY A 16 -2.82 6.78 2.64
CA GLY A 16 -1.70 6.21 3.38
C GLY A 16 -1.37 4.77 2.97
N TYR A 17 -2.38 3.97 2.67
CA TYR A 17 -2.20 2.58 2.23
C TYR A 17 -1.51 2.53 0.86
N LYS A 18 -1.95 3.39 -0.05
CA LYS A 18 -1.37 3.52 -1.40
C LYS A 18 0.08 4.00 -1.33
N MET A 19 0.36 5.00 -0.50
CA MET A 19 1.71 5.55 -0.31
C MET A 19 2.66 4.50 0.25
N VAL A 20 2.32 3.87 1.38
CA VAL A 20 3.16 2.84 2.00
C VAL A 20 3.37 1.65 1.06
N LEU A 21 2.34 1.19 0.37
CA LEU A 21 2.46 0.07 -0.55
C LEU A 21 3.34 0.41 -1.76
N SER A 22 3.28 1.65 -2.25
CA SER A 22 4.07 2.10 -3.40
C SER A 22 5.55 2.26 -3.04
N LEU A 23 5.84 2.93 -1.92
CA LEU A 23 7.20 3.10 -1.43
C LEU A 23 7.87 1.74 -1.14
N TYR A 24 7.14 0.80 -0.56
CA TYR A 24 7.68 -0.52 -0.26
C TYR A 24 7.85 -1.41 -1.50
N LEU A 25 6.85 -1.49 -2.38
CA LEU A 25 6.86 -2.45 -3.50
C LEU A 25 7.54 -1.93 -4.77
N PHE A 26 7.48 -0.63 -5.03
CA PHE A 26 8.01 -0.04 -6.27
C PHE A 26 9.33 0.67 -6.06
N GLU A 27 9.47 1.41 -4.96
CA GLU A 27 10.70 2.15 -4.65
C GLU A 27 11.70 1.31 -3.82
N GLY A 28 11.22 0.26 -3.14
CA GLY A 28 12.07 -0.69 -2.41
C GLY A 28 12.49 -0.24 -1.02
N TYR A 29 11.85 0.80 -0.47
CA TYR A 29 12.12 1.28 0.89
C TYR A 29 11.64 0.30 1.97
N ASP A 30 12.35 0.26 3.09
CA ASP A 30 11.89 -0.46 4.27
C ASP A 30 10.90 0.36 5.13
N HIS A 31 10.36 -0.25 6.19
CA HIS A 31 9.35 0.43 7.02
C HIS A 31 9.90 1.58 7.86
N THR A 32 11.20 1.58 8.15
CA THR A 32 11.88 2.63 8.90
C THR A 32 12.04 3.86 8.00
N GLU A 33 12.56 3.67 6.79
CA GLU A 33 12.68 4.74 5.79
C GLU A 33 11.31 5.35 5.43
N ILE A 34 10.29 4.50 5.23
CA ILE A 34 8.91 4.95 4.94
C ILE A 34 8.33 5.77 6.09
N ALA A 35 8.61 5.38 7.33
CA ALA A 35 8.14 6.09 8.51
C ALA A 35 8.71 7.51 8.58
N GLU A 36 9.99 7.67 8.23
CA GLU A 36 10.64 8.97 8.12
C GLU A 36 10.06 9.81 6.97
N ILE A 37 9.92 9.22 5.77
CA ILE A 37 9.38 9.92 4.58
C ILE A 37 7.96 10.44 4.80
N LEU A 38 7.11 9.64 5.46
CA LEU A 38 5.70 9.96 5.65
C LEU A 38 5.39 10.60 7.00
N GLU A 39 6.40 10.85 7.84
CA GLU A 39 6.25 11.38 9.19
C GLU A 39 5.24 10.59 10.05
N ILE A 40 5.32 9.25 9.99
CA ILE A 40 4.49 8.33 10.78
C ILE A 40 5.37 7.39 11.59
N SER A 41 4.78 6.65 12.54
CA SER A 41 5.55 5.59 13.23
C SER A 41 5.83 4.40 12.30
N GLU A 42 6.96 3.71 12.51
CA GLU A 42 7.29 2.45 11.82
C GLU A 42 6.17 1.40 11.99
N ASN A 43 5.55 1.35 13.18
CA ASN A 43 4.42 0.46 13.44
C ASN A 43 3.18 0.85 12.62
N THR A 44 2.95 2.14 12.39
CA THR A 44 1.92 2.64 11.48
C THR A 44 2.23 2.20 10.05
N SER A 45 3.47 2.34 9.58
CA SER A 45 3.91 1.87 8.25
C SER A 45 3.63 0.38 8.06
N LYS A 46 4.09 -0.48 8.99
CA LYS A 46 3.84 -1.94 8.98
C LYS A 46 2.35 -2.28 8.95
N THR A 47 1.55 -1.63 9.81
CA THR A 47 0.12 -1.88 9.91
C THR A 47 -0.62 -1.42 8.65
N GLN A 48 -0.27 -0.26 8.10
CA GLN A 48 -0.85 0.24 6.86
C GLN A 48 -0.51 -0.67 5.68
N TYR A 49 0.73 -1.14 5.56
CA TYR A 49 1.14 -2.09 4.51
C TYR A 49 0.30 -3.38 4.54
N LEU A 50 0.15 -3.99 5.72
CA LEU A 50 -0.64 -5.21 5.88
C LEU A 50 -2.12 -4.99 5.53
N ARG A 51 -2.71 -3.88 5.98
CA ARG A 51 -4.10 -3.52 5.67
C ARG A 51 -4.28 -3.18 4.19
N ALA A 52 -3.29 -2.53 3.57
CA ALA A 52 -3.27 -2.20 2.16
C ALA A 52 -3.30 -3.45 1.29
N LYS A 53 -2.45 -4.45 1.57
CA LYS A 53 -2.45 -5.74 0.85
C LYS A 53 -3.80 -6.46 0.95
N ARG A 54 -4.36 -6.54 2.16
CA ARG A 54 -5.67 -7.18 2.39
C ARG A 54 -6.77 -6.49 1.60
N LYS A 55 -6.84 -5.15 1.71
CA LYS A 55 -7.86 -4.36 1.00
C LYS A 55 -7.71 -4.43 -0.52
N LEU A 56 -6.48 -4.41 -1.03
CA LEU A 56 -6.22 -4.58 -2.47
C LEU A 56 -6.74 -5.92 -2.97
N LEU A 57 -6.47 -7.01 -2.24
CA LEU A 57 -6.99 -8.34 -2.57
C LEU A 57 -8.52 -8.41 -2.50
N GLU A 58 -9.14 -7.78 -1.52
CA GLU A 58 -10.60 -7.71 -1.42
C GLU A 58 -11.22 -6.99 -2.63
N ILE A 59 -10.64 -5.86 -3.05
CA ILE A 59 -11.10 -5.12 -4.23
C ILE A 59 -10.93 -5.97 -5.48
N LEU A 60 -9.77 -6.64 -5.64
CA LEU A 60 -9.51 -7.49 -6.80
C LEU A 60 -10.41 -8.72 -6.91
N LYS A 61 -10.88 -9.26 -5.76
CA LYS A 61 -11.79 -10.41 -5.68
C LYS A 61 -13.26 -10.05 -5.84
N LYS A 62 -13.65 -8.80 -5.55
CA LYS A 62 -15.03 -8.31 -5.71
C LYS A 62 -15.40 -7.99 -7.18
N VAL A 63 -14.44 -8.10 -8.09
CA VAL A 63 -14.59 -7.82 -9.53
C VAL A 63 -14.49 -9.09 -10.33
#